data_AF-A0A2M7RWR6-F1
#
_entry.id   AF-A0A2M7RWR6-F1
#
_cell.length_a   1.000
_cell.length_b   1.000
_cell.length_c   1.000
_cell.angle_alpha   90.00
_cell.angle_beta   90.00
_cell.angle_gamma   90.00
#
_symmetry.space_group_name_H-M   'P 1'
#
loop_
_entity.id
_entity.type
_entity.pdbx_description
1 polymer ?
#
loop_
_entity_poly.entity_id
_entity_poly.type
_entity_poly.pdbx_seq_one_letter_code
_entity_poly.pdbx_strand_id
1 'polypeptide(L)' 'GKEFEMASGEIEKGKVKVKVFEVKAAYKDVYTGLDLKNEGVDLDAFVAVGSMEESTTNGNWK' A
#
# COMPACT_ATOMS: atom_id res chain seq x y z
N GLY A 1 -17.70 6.29 -0.26
CA GLY A 1 -16.28 5.95 -0.12
C GLY A 1 -15.88 5.02 -1.23
N LYS A 2 -14.58 4.84 -1.48
CA LYS A 2 -14.07 3.89 -2.48
C LYS A 2 -13.45 2.69 -1.78
N GLU A 3 -13.54 1.52 -2.41
CA GLU A 3 -12.98 0.27 -1.91
C GLU A 3 -11.44 0.32 -2.02
N PHE A 4 -10.78 -0.28 -1.02
CA PHE A 4 -9.33 -0.49 -1.00
C PHE A 4 -9.05 -1.99 -0.97
N GLU A 5 -7.88 -2.39 -1.44
CA GLU A 5 -7.47 -3.79 -1.44
C GLU A 5 -6.70 -4.11 -0.17
N MET A 6 -7.00 -5.25 0.47
CA MET A 6 -6.28 -5.71 1.65
C MET A 6 -5.90 -7.18 1.48
N ALA A 7 -4.64 -7.48 1.73
CA ALA A 7 -4.12 -8.83 1.86
C ALA A 7 -3.59 -9.05 3.28
N SER A 8 -3.66 -10.30 3.76
CA SER A 8 -3.02 -10.71 5.01
C SER A 8 -2.56 -12.15 4.92
N GLY A 9 -1.56 -12.50 5.74
CA GLY A 9 -0.96 -13.82 5.72
C GLY A 9 0.07 -14.02 6.83
N GLU A 10 0.86 -15.08 6.68
CA GLU A 10 1.99 -15.40 7.55
C GLU A 10 3.22 -15.74 6.72
N ILE A 11 4.37 -15.23 7.15
CA ILE A 11 5.70 -15.56 6.58
C ILE A 11 6.56 -16.23 7.64
N GLU A 12 7.58 -16.98 7.22
CA GLU A 12 8.60 -17.51 8.10
C GLU A 12 9.89 -16.69 7.99
N LYS A 13 10.34 -16.10 9.11
CA LYS A 13 11.57 -15.30 9.19
C LYS A 13 12.44 -15.87 10.32
N GLY A 14 13.57 -16.49 9.98
CA GLY A 14 14.50 -17.02 10.96
C GLY A 14 13.91 -18.09 11.89
N LYS A 15 13.04 -18.97 11.38
CA LYS A 15 12.28 -20.00 12.13
C LYS A 15 11.12 -19.48 13.00
N VAL A 16 10.76 -18.20 12.88
CA VAL A 16 9.59 -17.62 13.55
C VAL A 16 8.51 -17.32 12.50
N LYS A 17 7.27 -17.74 12.76
CA LYS A 17 6.11 -17.35 11.95
C LYS A 17 5.65 -15.96 12.36
N VAL A 18 5.55 -15.06 11.40
CA VAL A 18 5.15 -13.67 11.62
C VAL A 18 3.97 -13.33 10.74
N LYS A 19 2.98 -12.66 11.32
CA LYS A 19 1.81 -12.16 10.59
C LYS A 19 2.21 -10.94 9.75
N VAL A 20 1.69 -10.91 8.54
CA VAL A 20 1.89 -9.85 7.56
C VAL A 20 0.56 -9.39 7.03
N PHE A 21 0.50 -8.13 6.63
CA PHE A 21 -0.66 -7.56 5.96
C PHE A 21 -0.18 -6.45 5.03
N GLU A 22 -0.99 -6.16 4.02
CA GLU A 22 -0.77 -5.06 3.11
C GLU A 22 -2.12 -4.49 2.70
N VAL A 23 -2.26 -3.16 2.81
CA VAL A 23 -3.44 -2.42 2.38
C VAL A 23 -3.03 -1.48 1.26
N LYS A 24 -3.73 -1.51 0.12
CA LYS A 24 -3.41 -0.70 -1.07
C LYS A 24 -4.59 0.14 -1.52
N ALA A 25 -4.29 1.36 -1.96
CA ALA A 25 -5.22 2.24 -2.66
C ALA A 25 -4.52 2.91 -3.85
N ALA A 26 -5.21 3.04 -4.97
CA ALA A 26 -4.65 3.71 -6.15
C ALA A 26 -4.48 5.20 -5.89
N TYR A 27 -3.40 5.80 -6.38
CA TYR A 27 -3.11 7.24 -6.20
C TYR A 27 -4.23 8.13 -6.75
N LYS A 28 -4.86 7.77 -7.87
CA LYS A 28 -6.06 8.47 -8.38
C LYS A 28 -7.20 8.60 -7.35
N ASP A 29 -7.33 7.62 -6.45
CA ASP A 29 -8.38 7.55 -5.46
C ASP A 29 -8.02 8.30 -4.17
N VAL A 30 -6.73 8.39 -3.88
CA VAL A 30 -6.17 9.18 -2.78
C VAL A 30 -6.18 10.67 -3.13
N TYR A 31 -5.78 11.02 -4.35
CA TYR A 31 -5.67 12.40 -4.83
C TYR A 31 -6.94 12.90 -5.53
N THR A 32 -8.08 12.26 -5.30
CA THR A 32 -9.35 12.67 -5.91
C THR A 32 -9.65 14.14 -5.59
N GLY A 33 -9.87 14.95 -6.64
CA GLY A 33 -10.17 16.38 -6.53
C GLY A 33 -8.96 17.31 -6.68
N LEU A 34 -7.75 16.76 -6.84
CA LEU A 34 -6.55 17.54 -7.18
C LEU A 34 -6.30 17.53 -8.69
N ASP A 35 -5.87 18.66 -9.26
CA ASP A 35 -5.37 18.72 -10.64
C ASP A 35 -3.86 18.43 -10.64
N LEU A 36 -3.49 17.22 -11.05
CA LEU A 36 -2.12 16.72 -11.01
C LEU A 36 -1.44 16.65 -12.38
N LYS A 37 -2.00 17.30 -13.42
CA LYS A 37 -1.54 17.18 -14.81
C LYS A 37 -0.06 17.52 -15.05
N ASN A 38 0.59 18.27 -14.14
CA ASN A 38 2.00 18.66 -14.26
C ASN A 38 2.84 18.37 -13.01
N GLU A 39 2.30 17.62 -12.04
CA GLU A 39 2.97 17.39 -10.74
C GLU A 39 3.87 16.14 -10.73
N GLY A 40 4.02 15.46 -11.88
CA GLY A 40 4.85 14.25 -11.99
C GLY A 40 4.34 13.05 -11.18
N VAL A 41 3.08 13.08 -10.76
CA VAL A 41 2.44 12.00 -10.01
C VAL A 41 1.93 10.93 -10.97
N ASP A 42 2.39 9.70 -10.79
CA ASP A 42 1.86 8.54 -11.51
C ASP A 42 0.54 8.08 -10.87
N LEU A 43 -0.59 8.42 -11.51
CA LEU A 43 -1.93 8.11 -10.99
C LEU A 43 -2.29 6.63 -11.07
N ASP A 44 -1.53 5.84 -11.83
CA ASP A 44 -1.65 4.38 -11.91
C ASP A 44 -0.86 3.66 -10.80
N ALA A 45 -0.03 4.39 -10.05
CA ALA A 45 0.65 3.86 -8.87
C ALA A 45 -0.30 3.69 -7.67
N PHE A 46 0.19 3.01 -6.63
CA PHE A 46 -0.56 2.70 -5.41
C PHE A 46 0.19 3.17 -4.17
N VAL A 47 -0.56 3.71 -3.22
CA VAL A 47 -0.11 3.82 -1.84
C VAL A 47 -0.38 2.49 -1.16
N ALA A 48 0.62 1.97 -0.46
CA ALA A 48 0.55 0.74 0.30
C ALA A 48 1.00 1.01 1.74
N VAL A 49 0.30 0.41 2.70
CA VAL A 49 0.72 0.33 4.11
C VAL A 49 0.84 -1.13 4.49
N GLY A 50 1.96 -1.48 5.12
CA GLY A 50 2.33 -2.86 5.39
C GLY A 50 3.12 -3.48 4.24
N SER A 51 3.34 -4.79 4.34
CA SER A 51 4.00 -5.61 3.33
C SER A 51 3.60 -7.06 3.54
N MET A 52 3.44 -7.81 2.45
CA MET A 52 3.28 -9.26 2.48
C MET A 52 4.61 -10.02 2.65
N GLU A 53 5.74 -9.30 2.56
CA GLU A 53 7.10 -9.87 2.63
C GLU A 53 7.79 -9.52 3.96
N GLU A 54 7.33 -8.48 4.65
CA GLU A 54 7.87 -8.08 5.94
C GLU A 54 6.77 -7.67 6.92
N SER A 55 6.96 -8.01 8.19
CA SER A 55 6.10 -7.55 9.28
C SER A 55 6.36 -6.07 9.56
N THR A 56 5.66 -5.22 8.83
CA THR A 56 5.78 -3.77 8.93
C THR A 56 4.42 -3.10 8.98
N THR A 57 4.38 -1.93 9.60
CA THR A 57 3.25 -1.01 9.58
C THR A 57 3.58 0.27 8.80
N ASN A 58 4.78 0.35 8.20
CA ASN A 58 5.19 1.49 7.37
C ASN A 58 4.50 1.45 6.01
N GLY A 59 4.43 2.60 5.34
CA GLY A 59 3.94 2.70 3.98
C GLY A 59 4.98 3.19 2.98
N ASN A 60 4.71 3.01 1.69
CA ASN A 60 5.57 3.37 0.57
C ASN A 60 5.42 4.84 0.11
N TRP A 61 5.10 5.75 1.03
CA TRP A 61 4.89 7.18 0.76
C TRP A 61 6.09 7.76 0.00
N LYS A 62 5.86 8.24 -1.22
CA LYS A 62 6.85 8.89 -2.08
C LYS A 62 6.26 10.15 -2.70
#